data_AF-A0ABD3QA73-F1
#
_entry.id   AF-A0ABD3QA73-F1
#
_cell.length_a   1.000
_cell.length_b   1.000
_cell.length_c   1.000
_cell.angle_alpha   90.00
_cell.angle_beta   90.00
_cell.angle_gamma   90.00
#
_symmetry.space_group_name_H-M   'P 1'
#
loop_
_entity.id
_entity.type
_entity.pdbx_description
1 polymer ?
#
loop_
_entity_poly.entity_id
_entity_poly.type
_entity_poly.pdbx_seq_one_letter_code
_entity_poly.pdbx_strand_id
1 'polypeptide(L)'
;MLGIHNLAAAFKNDEAAEKTGTNLLSQYMPTLLQTLLQVVDREDAVESNLRIGAFEAMSVLIQNSAPDVLNVLMQLLPAINDRLGQSFNMPCLTNEDKEQKEGIQGLLCGLIQVIAIKTTKEAILPFCDSIMTNFLQVLQTKNATCHEEALSATSAIATILEGDS
;
A
#
# COMPACT_ATOMS: atom_id res chain seq x y z
N MET A 1 -0.46 18.29 -1.44
CA MET A 1 -0.05 17.01 -0.83
C MET A 1 0.46 17.12 0.61
N LEU A 2 0.96 18.30 1.04
CA LEU A 2 1.42 18.53 2.42
C LEU A 2 0.32 18.39 3.50
N GLY A 3 -0.94 18.68 3.17
CA GLY A 3 -2.04 18.64 4.14
C GLY A 3 -2.34 17.25 4.72
N ILE A 4 -2.41 16.22 3.87
CA ILE A 4 -2.69 14.83 4.32
C ILE A 4 -1.48 14.25 5.05
N HIS A 5 -0.27 14.51 4.55
CA HIS A 5 0.97 14.14 5.23
C HIS A 5 1.05 14.77 6.64
N ASN A 6 0.76 16.07 6.78
CA ASN A 6 0.76 16.75 8.08
C ASN A 6 -0.33 16.24 9.02
N LEU A 7 -1.52 15.92 8.48
CA LEU A 7 -2.62 15.37 9.28
C LEU A 7 -2.27 14.00 9.83
N ALA A 8 -1.72 13.10 9.02
CA ALA A 8 -1.34 11.77 9.46
C ALA A 8 -0.11 11.79 10.38
N ALA A 9 0.88 12.67 10.12
CA ALA A 9 2.04 12.83 10.98
C ALA A 9 1.68 13.34 12.38
N ALA A 10 0.56 14.07 12.54
CA ALA A 10 0.05 14.49 13.85
C ALA A 10 -0.34 13.30 14.76
N PHE A 11 -0.54 12.11 14.19
CA PHE A 11 -0.92 10.89 14.92
C PHE A 11 0.22 9.87 15.06
N LYS A 12 1.43 10.18 14.58
CA LYS A 12 2.59 9.27 14.59
C LYS A 12 3.03 8.86 16.01
N ASN A 13 2.59 9.58 17.04
CA ASN A 13 2.87 9.33 18.46
C ASN A 13 1.58 9.29 19.31
N ASP A 14 0.44 8.90 18.74
CA ASP A 14 -0.81 8.84 19.51
C ASP A 14 -0.83 7.63 20.46
N GLU A 15 -0.25 7.78 21.65
CA GLU A 15 -0.31 6.79 22.73
C GLU A 15 -1.74 6.37 23.09
N ALA A 16 -2.75 7.17 22.74
CA ALA A 16 -4.15 6.81 22.96
C ALA A 16 -4.59 5.71 21.99
N ALA A 17 -4.04 5.62 20.77
CA ALA A 17 -4.36 4.56 19.82
C ALA A 17 -3.90 3.19 20.32
N GLU A 18 -2.73 3.10 20.95
CA GLU A 18 -2.23 1.86 21.56
C GLU A 18 -3.06 1.43 22.78
N LYS A 19 -3.60 2.39 23.55
CA LYS A 19 -4.40 2.12 24.75
C LYS A 19 -5.87 1.86 24.47
N THR A 20 -6.44 2.47 23.43
CA THR A 20 -7.88 2.45 23.14
C THR A 20 -8.25 1.65 21.90
N GLY A 21 -7.28 1.33 21.04
CA GLY A 21 -7.50 0.59 19.80
C GLY A 21 -8.10 1.41 18.65
N THR A 22 -8.34 2.71 18.85
CA THR A 22 -8.94 3.64 17.88
C THR A 22 -8.25 4.99 17.91
N ASN A 23 -8.37 5.80 16.85
CA ASN A 23 -7.88 7.19 16.83
C ASN A 23 -8.81 8.11 16.02
N LEU A 24 -8.51 9.41 15.98
CA LEU A 24 -9.37 10.38 15.29
C LEU A 24 -9.49 10.12 13.77
N LEU A 25 -8.56 9.38 13.17
CA LEU A 25 -8.60 9.01 11.75
C LEU A 25 -9.60 7.87 11.49
N SER A 26 -9.86 6.99 12.46
CA SER A 26 -10.61 5.74 12.25
C SER A 26 -11.97 5.96 11.56
N GLN A 27 -12.72 6.98 11.94
CA GLN A 27 -14.02 7.30 11.31
C GLN A 27 -13.92 7.78 9.85
N TYR A 28 -12.77 8.33 9.46
CA TYR A 28 -12.54 8.89 8.13
C TYR A 28 -11.83 7.91 7.19
N MET A 29 -11.18 6.87 7.73
CA MET A 29 -10.36 5.92 6.96
C MET A 29 -11.10 5.27 5.79
N PRO A 30 -12.35 4.77 5.93
CA PRO A 30 -13.09 4.21 4.79
C PRO A 30 -13.23 5.21 3.64
N THR A 31 -13.68 6.43 3.95
CA THR A 31 -13.94 7.47 2.95
C THR A 31 -12.64 8.00 2.34
N LEU A 32 -11.60 8.22 3.15
CA LEU A 32 -10.30 8.72 2.68
C LEU A 32 -9.62 7.72 1.74
N LEU A 33 -9.54 6.44 2.13
CA LEU A 33 -8.92 5.41 1.31
C LEU A 33 -9.71 5.17 0.02
N GLN A 34 -11.04 5.13 0.10
CA GLN A 34 -11.88 5.00 -1.10
C GLN A 34 -11.70 6.18 -2.06
N THR A 35 -11.69 7.41 -1.53
CA THR A 35 -11.52 8.62 -2.37
C THR A 35 -10.15 8.64 -3.03
N LEU A 36 -9.09 8.31 -2.29
CA LEU A 36 -7.74 8.23 -2.85
C LEU A 36 -7.62 7.10 -3.88
N LEU A 37 -8.30 5.98 -3.68
CA LEU A 37 -8.36 4.90 -4.66
C LEU A 37 -9.05 5.35 -5.97
N GLN A 38 -10.14 6.13 -5.86
CA GLN A 38 -10.77 6.72 -7.05
C GLN A 38 -9.84 7.72 -7.76
N VAL A 39 -9.01 8.45 -7.01
CA VAL A 39 -8.04 9.39 -7.60
C VAL A 39 -6.99 8.66 -8.43
N VAL A 40 -6.45 7.52 -7.95
CA VAL A 40 -5.41 6.79 -8.69
C VAL A 40 -5.92 6.17 -10.00
N ASP A 41 -7.22 5.88 -10.07
CA ASP A 41 -7.88 5.27 -11.23
C ASP A 41 -8.28 6.28 -12.31
N ARG A 42 -8.20 7.59 -12.04
CA ARG A 42 -8.54 8.59 -13.06
C ARG A 42 -7.57 8.53 -14.23
N GLU A 43 -8.09 8.74 -15.43
CA GLU A 43 -7.30 8.78 -16.66
C GLU A 43 -6.27 9.93 -16.64
N ASP A 44 -6.64 11.07 -16.04
CA ASP A 44 -5.76 12.23 -15.86
C ASP A 44 -4.82 12.12 -14.65
N ALA A 45 -4.85 11.02 -13.89
CA ALA A 45 -4.02 10.87 -12.68
C ALA A 45 -2.51 10.77 -12.97
N VAL A 46 -2.14 10.54 -14.22
CA VAL A 46 -0.75 10.61 -14.70
C VAL A 46 -0.24 12.05 -14.72
N GLU A 47 -1.14 13.02 -14.90
CA GLU A 47 -0.77 14.44 -14.89
C GLU A 47 -0.41 14.90 -13.47
N SER A 48 0.63 15.73 -13.37
CA SER A 48 1.06 16.37 -12.12
C SER A 48 1.39 15.42 -10.96
N ASN A 49 1.80 14.17 -11.25
CA ASN A 49 2.12 13.14 -10.25
C ASN A 49 0.96 12.85 -9.27
N LEU A 50 -0.28 13.08 -9.69
CA LEU A 50 -1.45 12.94 -8.83
C LEU A 50 -1.62 11.49 -8.32
N ARG A 51 -1.39 10.50 -9.19
CA ARG A 51 -1.43 9.07 -8.83
C ARG A 51 -0.40 8.71 -7.77
N ILE A 52 0.86 9.12 -7.98
CA ILE A 52 1.97 8.88 -7.05
C ILE A 52 1.62 9.46 -5.69
N GLY A 53 1.18 10.71 -5.68
CA GLY A 53 0.80 11.40 -4.47
C GLY A 53 -0.37 10.81 -3.70
N ALA A 54 -1.36 10.26 -4.41
CA ALA A 54 -2.46 9.57 -3.79
C ALA A 54 -1.99 8.26 -3.13
N PHE A 55 -1.12 7.48 -3.78
CA PHE A 55 -0.53 6.28 -3.17
C PHE A 55 0.33 6.61 -1.95
N GLU A 56 1.16 7.65 -2.00
CA GLU A 56 1.94 8.10 -0.84
C GLU A 56 1.04 8.54 0.32
N ALA A 57 -0.02 9.30 0.03
CA ALA A 57 -1.01 9.71 1.02
C ALA A 57 -1.70 8.51 1.67
N MET A 58 -2.09 7.51 0.87
CA MET A 58 -2.66 6.25 1.38
C MET A 58 -1.66 5.53 2.30
N SER A 59 -0.40 5.41 1.88
CA SER A 59 0.63 4.74 2.67
C SER A 59 0.79 5.39 4.05
N VAL A 60 0.87 6.72 4.08
CA VAL A 60 0.99 7.48 5.32
C VAL A 60 -0.26 7.36 6.20
N LEU A 61 -1.47 7.36 5.62
CA LEU A 61 -2.71 7.12 6.39
C LEU A 61 -2.72 5.73 7.02
N ILE A 62 -2.31 4.70 6.28
CA ILE A 62 -2.29 3.31 6.77
C ILE A 62 -1.26 3.14 7.88
N GLN A 63 -0.06 3.68 7.72
CA GLN A 63 1.00 3.62 8.74
C GLN A 63 0.55 4.20 10.08
N ASN A 64 -0.20 5.30 10.06
CA ASN A 64 -0.67 6.03 11.25
C ASN A 64 -2.09 5.62 11.70
N SER A 65 -2.64 4.54 11.14
CA SER A 65 -3.98 4.07 11.48
C SER A 65 -4.02 3.27 12.79
N ALA A 66 -5.17 3.27 13.47
CA ALA A 66 -5.38 2.48 14.68
C ALA A 66 -5.87 1.04 14.35
N PRO A 67 -5.74 0.07 15.28
CA PRO A 67 -6.10 -1.32 15.01
C PRO A 67 -7.56 -1.56 14.56
N ASP A 68 -8.50 -0.70 14.96
CA ASP A 68 -9.91 -0.79 14.60
C ASP A 68 -10.20 -0.66 13.10
N VAL A 69 -9.27 -0.14 12.30
CA VAL A 69 -9.44 -0.03 10.85
C VAL A 69 -9.02 -1.28 10.07
N LEU A 70 -8.60 -2.35 10.75
CA LEU A 70 -8.13 -3.59 10.11
C LEU A 70 -9.10 -4.09 9.03
N ASN A 71 -10.40 -4.12 9.31
CA ASN A 71 -11.41 -4.55 8.34
C ASN A 71 -11.41 -3.69 7.06
N VAL A 72 -11.16 -2.39 7.18
CA VAL A 72 -11.06 -1.46 6.05
C VAL A 72 -9.82 -1.78 5.22
N LEU A 73 -8.68 -2.05 5.88
CA LEU A 73 -7.44 -2.41 5.22
C LEU A 73 -7.55 -3.73 4.46
N MET A 74 -8.22 -4.72 5.05
CA MET A 74 -8.43 -6.02 4.39
C MET A 74 -9.39 -5.94 3.20
N GLN A 75 -10.33 -5.00 3.20
CA GLN A 75 -11.17 -4.71 2.02
C GLN A 75 -10.39 -3.96 0.92
N LEU A 76 -9.41 -3.14 1.31
CA LEU A 76 -8.56 -2.39 0.37
C LEU A 76 -7.51 -3.29 -0.30
N LEU A 77 -6.93 -4.24 0.44
CA LEU A 77 -5.78 -5.05 0.01
C LEU A 77 -5.97 -5.73 -1.37
N PRO A 78 -7.11 -6.38 -1.68
CA PRO A 78 -7.32 -6.99 -3.00
C PRO A 78 -7.24 -5.97 -4.13
N ALA A 79 -7.82 -4.78 -3.94
CA ALA A 79 -7.80 -3.73 -4.95
C ALA A 79 -6.38 -3.23 -5.25
N ILE A 80 -5.53 -3.16 -4.23
CA ILE A 80 -4.11 -2.77 -4.38
C ILE A 80 -3.33 -3.89 -5.09
N ASN A 81 -3.53 -5.14 -4.66
CA ASN A 81 -2.89 -6.30 -5.27
C ASN A 81 -3.30 -6.50 -6.74
N ASP A 82 -4.57 -6.28 -7.08
CA ASP A 82 -5.07 -6.35 -8.46
C ASP A 82 -4.42 -5.28 -9.34
N ARG A 83 -4.20 -4.07 -8.81
CA ARG A 83 -3.47 -3.00 -9.53
C ARG A 83 -2.02 -3.37 -9.77
N LEU A 84 -1.38 -4.06 -8.82
CA LEU A 84 -0.02 -4.57 -9.03
C LEU A 84 -0.01 -5.60 -10.16
N GLY A 85 -0.94 -6.56 -10.15
CA GLY A 85 -1.11 -7.53 -11.23
C GLY A 85 -1.37 -6.88 -12.60
N GLN A 86 -2.24 -5.88 -12.65
CA GLN A 86 -2.56 -5.17 -13.90
C GLN A 86 -1.38 -4.34 -14.41
N SER A 87 -0.53 -3.81 -13.52
CA SER A 87 0.64 -3.01 -13.90
C SER A 87 1.59 -3.76 -14.85
N PHE A 88 1.68 -5.10 -14.73
CA PHE A 88 2.54 -5.91 -15.59
C PHE A 88 2.16 -5.84 -17.07
N ASN A 89 0.88 -5.58 -17.36
CA ASN A 89 0.35 -5.46 -18.72
C ASN A 89 0.35 -4.01 -19.26
N MET A 90 0.84 -3.03 -18.48
CA MET A 90 0.97 -1.66 -18.96
C MET A 90 1.96 -1.61 -20.14
N PRO A 91 1.57 -0.97 -21.27
CA PRO A 91 2.43 -0.82 -22.43
C PRO A 91 3.61 0.09 -22.09
N CYS A 92 4.81 -0.32 -22.47
CA CYS A 92 6.02 0.49 -22.34
C CYS A 92 6.68 0.59 -23.71
N LEU A 93 6.56 1.76 -24.35
CA LEU A 93 7.16 2.03 -25.66
C LEU A 93 8.47 2.80 -25.51
N THR A 94 8.61 3.55 -24.40
CA THR A 94 9.78 4.36 -24.07
C THR A 94 10.43 3.92 -22.76
N ASN A 95 11.65 4.39 -22.50
CA ASN A 95 12.29 4.19 -21.20
C ASN A 95 11.55 4.93 -20.07
N GLU A 96 10.92 6.07 -20.38
CA GLU A 96 10.12 6.84 -19.42
C GLU A 96 8.87 6.06 -19.00
N ASP A 97 8.17 5.42 -19.96
CA ASP A 97 7.02 4.56 -19.66
C ASP A 97 7.43 3.39 -18.75
N LYS A 98 8.63 2.85 -18.99
CA LYS A 98 9.19 1.76 -18.19
C LYS A 98 9.48 2.23 -16.76
N GLU A 99 10.16 3.37 -16.59
CA GLU A 99 10.45 3.96 -15.28
C GLU A 99 9.15 4.30 -14.52
N GLN A 100 8.14 4.83 -15.20
CA GLN A 100 6.84 5.12 -14.60
C GLN A 100 6.13 3.84 -14.12
N LYS A 101 6.10 2.80 -14.96
CA LYS A 101 5.53 1.49 -14.60
C LYS A 101 6.23 0.92 -13.37
N GLU A 102 7.55 0.95 -13.36
CA GLU A 102 8.38 0.45 -12.26
C GLU A 102 8.13 1.27 -10.98
N GLY A 103 8.04 2.60 -11.07
CA GLY A 103 7.66 3.46 -9.96
C GLY A 103 6.29 3.12 -9.36
N ILE A 104 5.28 2.86 -10.22
CA ILE A 104 3.95 2.42 -9.78
C ILE A 104 4.03 1.07 -9.06
N GLN A 105 4.80 0.12 -9.58
CA GLN A 105 5.00 -1.19 -8.95
C GLN A 105 5.64 -1.06 -7.57
N GLY A 106 6.66 -0.22 -7.43
CA GLY A 106 7.29 0.08 -6.13
C GLY A 106 6.29 0.64 -5.12
N LEU A 107 5.49 1.64 -5.51
CA LEU A 107 4.47 2.24 -4.64
C LEU A 107 3.40 1.23 -4.20
N LEU A 108 2.97 0.34 -5.10
CA LEU A 108 2.00 -0.71 -4.78
C LEU A 108 2.59 -1.77 -3.84
N CYS A 109 3.85 -2.17 -4.04
CA CYS A 109 4.56 -3.04 -3.11
C CYS A 109 4.66 -2.41 -1.71
N GLY A 110 5.07 -1.14 -1.63
CA GLY A 110 5.14 -0.40 -0.37
C GLY A 110 3.78 -0.26 0.32
N LEU A 111 2.69 -0.08 -0.44
CA LEU A 111 1.33 -0.09 0.11
C LEU A 111 0.93 -1.44 0.69
N ILE A 112 1.22 -2.54 -0.01
CA ILE A 112 0.98 -3.89 0.50
C ILE A 112 1.80 -4.13 1.78
N GLN A 113 3.05 -3.66 1.81
CA GLN A 113 3.90 -3.76 3.00
C GLN A 113 3.27 -3.06 4.21
N VAL A 114 2.86 -1.79 4.09
CA VAL A 114 2.30 -1.05 5.23
C VAL A 114 0.95 -1.62 5.65
N ILE A 115 0.16 -2.21 4.74
CA ILE A 115 -1.04 -2.97 5.11
C ILE A 115 -0.67 -4.23 5.88
N ALA A 116 0.33 -4.98 5.41
CA ALA A 116 0.80 -6.19 6.07
C ALA A 116 1.25 -5.88 7.51
N ILE A 117 2.06 -4.85 7.73
CA ILE A 117 2.52 -4.46 9.08
C ILE A 117 1.35 -4.16 10.04
N LYS A 118 0.18 -3.78 9.52
CA LYS A 118 -1.01 -3.41 10.30
C LYS A 118 -2.03 -4.56 10.40
N THR A 119 -1.69 -5.77 9.98
CA THR A 119 -2.62 -6.92 9.93
C THR A 119 -2.23 -8.04 10.91
N THR A 120 -3.07 -9.08 10.97
CA THR A 120 -2.77 -10.34 11.66
C THR A 120 -2.52 -11.47 10.67
N LYS A 121 -1.88 -12.53 11.14
CA LYS A 121 -1.65 -13.75 10.34
C LYS A 121 -2.93 -14.27 9.71
N GLU A 122 -4.00 -14.42 10.49
CA GLU A 122 -5.28 -14.97 10.02
C GLU A 122 -5.92 -14.10 8.95
N ALA A 123 -5.79 -12.77 9.11
CA ALA A 123 -6.37 -11.81 8.18
C ALA A 123 -5.65 -11.82 6.83
N ILE A 124 -4.30 -11.89 6.81
CA ILE A 124 -3.55 -11.84 5.55
C ILE A 124 -3.41 -13.19 4.84
N LEU A 125 -3.49 -14.31 5.57
CA LEU A 125 -3.30 -15.66 5.03
C LEU A 125 -4.05 -15.92 3.70
N PRO A 126 -5.33 -15.53 3.54
CA PRO A 126 -6.07 -15.80 2.30
C PRO A 126 -5.53 -15.06 1.06
N PHE A 127 -4.72 -14.02 1.26
CA PHE A 127 -4.19 -13.16 0.19
C PHE A 127 -2.74 -13.47 -0.15
N CYS A 128 -2.02 -14.18 0.73
CA CYS A 128 -0.58 -14.41 0.61
C CYS A 128 -0.17 -15.03 -0.73
N ASP A 129 -0.85 -16.07 -1.21
CA ASP A 129 -0.47 -16.74 -2.47
C ASP A 129 -0.52 -15.78 -3.66
N SER A 130 -1.57 -14.95 -3.72
CA SER A 130 -1.74 -13.97 -4.80
C SER A 130 -0.72 -12.84 -4.71
N ILE A 131 -0.46 -12.33 -3.51
CA ILE A 131 0.53 -11.28 -3.27
C ILE A 131 1.94 -11.77 -3.62
N MET A 132 2.32 -12.97 -3.15
CA MET A 132 3.62 -13.56 -3.42
C MET A 132 3.82 -13.83 -4.91
N THR A 133 2.78 -14.25 -5.63
CA THR A 133 2.82 -14.41 -7.09
C THR A 133 3.19 -13.08 -7.77
N ASN A 134 2.54 -11.98 -7.37
CA ASN A 134 2.84 -10.66 -7.91
C ASN A 134 4.25 -10.18 -7.53
N PHE A 135 4.68 -10.37 -6.28
CA PHE A 135 6.05 -10.01 -5.85
C PHE A 135 7.12 -10.77 -6.62
N LEU A 136 6.95 -12.07 -6.83
CA LEU A 136 7.87 -12.86 -7.66
C LEU A 136 7.94 -12.30 -9.09
N GLN A 137 6.83 -11.85 -9.64
CA GLN A 137 6.81 -11.21 -10.96
C GLN A 137 7.51 -9.85 -10.96
N VAL A 138 7.39 -9.04 -9.89
CA VAL A 138 8.18 -7.80 -9.72
C VAL A 138 9.68 -8.12 -9.69
N LEU A 139 10.10 -9.16 -8.96
CA LEU A 139 11.50 -9.55 -8.83
C LEU A 139 12.11 -10.05 -10.15
N GLN A 140 11.28 -10.49 -11.11
CA GLN A 140 11.74 -10.85 -12.45
C GLN A 140 12.01 -9.63 -13.36
N THR A 141 11.58 -8.43 -12.97
CA THR A 141 11.86 -7.19 -13.70
C THR A 141 13.31 -6.73 -13.50
N LYS A 142 13.83 -5.87 -14.39
CA LYS A 142 15.20 -5.33 -14.29
C LYS A 142 15.20 -3.95 -13.62
N ASN A 143 14.66 -3.84 -12.41
CA ASN A 143 14.63 -2.60 -11.63
C ASN A 143 14.98 -2.84 -10.15
N ALA A 144 16.09 -2.27 -9.69
CA ALA A 144 16.60 -2.45 -8.34
C ALA A 144 15.69 -1.83 -7.25
N THR A 145 15.03 -0.71 -7.52
CA THR A 145 14.15 -0.04 -6.56
C THR A 145 12.88 -0.84 -6.33
N CYS A 146 12.27 -1.39 -7.38
CA CYS A 146 11.11 -2.27 -7.24
C CYS A 146 11.45 -3.56 -6.48
N HIS A 147 12.69 -4.05 -6.64
CA HIS A 147 13.16 -5.23 -5.91
C HIS A 147 13.26 -4.95 -4.42
N GLU A 148 13.79 -3.80 -4.02
CA GLU A 148 13.89 -3.42 -2.62
C GLU A 148 12.50 -3.40 -1.95
N GLU A 149 11.53 -2.72 -2.56
CA GLU A 149 10.16 -2.66 -2.04
C GLU A 149 9.48 -4.04 -2.00
N ALA A 150 9.62 -4.85 -3.05
CA ALA A 150 9.05 -6.20 -3.08
C ALA A 150 9.69 -7.13 -2.04
N LEU A 151 11.01 -7.06 -1.83
CA LEU A 151 11.71 -7.83 -0.81
C LEU A 151 11.31 -7.37 0.59
N SER A 152 11.26 -6.06 0.82
CA SER A 152 10.83 -5.45 2.08
C SER A 152 9.39 -5.86 2.44
N ALA A 153 8.47 -5.85 1.47
CA ALA A 153 7.11 -6.33 1.63
C ALA A 153 7.05 -7.84 1.89
N THR A 154 7.84 -8.63 1.18
CA THR A 154 7.96 -10.08 1.39
C THR A 154 8.44 -10.39 2.80
N SER A 155 9.46 -9.68 3.29
CA SER A 155 9.97 -9.83 4.66
C SER A 155 8.90 -9.49 5.69
N ALA A 156 8.13 -8.42 5.50
CA ALA A 156 7.04 -8.07 6.41
C ALA A 156 6.00 -9.20 6.50
N ILE A 157 5.58 -9.76 5.36
CA ILE A 157 4.64 -10.90 5.32
C ILE A 157 5.25 -12.12 6.01
N ALA A 158 6.51 -12.46 5.74
CA ALA A 158 7.18 -13.59 6.38
C ALA A 158 7.19 -13.44 7.91
N THR A 159 7.56 -12.27 8.43
CA THR A 159 7.55 -11.98 9.88
C THR A 159 6.16 -12.17 10.49
N ILE A 160 5.10 -11.74 9.81
CA ILE A 160 3.72 -11.91 10.30
C ILE A 160 3.32 -13.39 10.32
N LEU A 161 3.73 -14.17 9.32
CA LEU A 161 3.41 -15.60 9.25
C LEU A 161 4.18 -16.44 10.28
N GLU A 162 5.40 -16.03 10.62
CA GLU A 162 6.27 -16.65 11.63
C GLU A 162 5.82 -16.36 13.07
N GLY A 163 5.16 -15.22 13.31
CA GLY A 163 4.84 -14.64 14.62
C GLY A 163 3.95 -15.45 15.58
N ASP A 164 3.63 -16.70 15.28
CA ASP A 164 2.90 -17.64 16.16
C ASP A 164 3.65 -18.96 16.38
N SER A 165 4.99 -18.90 16.47
CA SER A 165 5.85 -20.06 16.82
C SER A 165 6.18 -20.10 18.30
#